data_AF-A0A0G1S072-F1
#
_entry.id   AF-A0A0G1S072-F1
#
_cell.length_a   1.000
_cell.length_b   1.000
_cell.length_c   1.000
_cell.angle_alpha   90.00
_cell.angle_beta   90.00
_cell.angle_gamma   90.00
#
_symmetry.space_group_name_H-M   'P 1'
#
loop_
_entity.id
_entity.type
_entity.pdbx_description
1 polymer ?
#
loop_
_entity_poly.entity_id
_entity_poly.type
_entity_poly.pdbx_seq_one_letter_code
_entity_poly.pdbx_strand_id
1 'polypeptide(L)' 'MCYNCGCGIPDDDMGQPDEAITEATFEKAAKGFGMTLEETKQEVLKMLQKQIKEKTIHR' A
#
# COMPACT_ATOMS: atom_id res chain seq x y z
N MET A 1 -5.20 -11.60 3.30
CA MET A 1 -4.42 -10.66 4.13
C MET A 1 -3.58 -9.87 3.15
N CYS A 2 -3.89 -8.60 3.05
CA CYS A 2 -3.69 -7.84 1.83
C CYS A 2 -2.21 -7.43 1.62
N TYR A 3 -1.95 -6.25 1.08
CA TYR A 3 -0.63 -5.80 0.60
C TYR A 3 0.52 -6.01 1.59
N ASN A 4 0.28 -5.99 2.90
CA ASN A 4 1.30 -6.17 3.95
C ASN A 4 1.55 -7.62 4.39
N CYS A 5 0.65 -8.57 4.11
CA CYS A 5 0.89 -9.99 4.41
C CYS A 5 1.42 -10.79 3.21
N GLY A 6 1.17 -10.30 1.99
CA GLY A 6 1.74 -10.87 0.77
C GLY A 6 1.09 -12.15 0.27
N CYS A 7 -0.10 -12.51 0.75
CA CYS A 7 -0.82 -13.70 0.26
C CYS A 7 -1.55 -13.48 -1.09
N GLY A 8 -1.45 -12.29 -1.68
CA GLY A 8 -1.97 -11.99 -3.02
C GLY A 8 -3.48 -11.75 -3.12
N ILE A 9 -4.16 -11.54 -1.99
CA ILE A 9 -5.61 -11.25 -1.94
C ILE A 9 -5.79 -9.82 -1.41
N PRO A 10 -5.87 -8.81 -2.28
CA PRO A 10 -5.84 -7.39 -1.88
C PRO A 10 -7.14 -6.87 -1.28
N ASP A 11 -8.26 -7.58 -1.46
CA ASP A 11 -9.59 -7.18 -0.97
C ASP A 11 -9.99 -7.86 0.36
N ASP A 12 -9.14 -8.72 0.91
CA ASP A 12 -9.44 -9.57 2.07
C ASP A 12 -8.57 -9.24 3.29
N ASP A 13 -9.16 -8.53 4.25
CA ASP A 13 -8.54 -8.14 5.52
C ASP A 13 -8.31 -9.33 6.48
N MET A 14 -8.84 -10.52 6.18
CA MET A 14 -8.79 -11.73 7.01
C MET A 14 -9.23 -11.48 8.46
N GLY A 15 -10.19 -10.58 8.67
CA GLY A 15 -10.69 -10.22 10.00
C GLY A 15 -9.80 -9.24 10.78
N GLN A 16 -8.84 -8.57 10.11
CA GLN A 16 -7.97 -7.55 10.68
C GLN A 16 -8.13 -6.20 9.94
N PRO A 17 -9.29 -5.55 10.05
CA PRO A 17 -9.62 -4.36 9.24
C PRO A 17 -8.73 -3.15 9.52
N ASP A 18 -8.12 -3.05 10.71
CA ASP A 18 -7.30 -1.91 11.11
C ASP A 18 -5.79 -2.15 10.87
N GLU A 19 -5.36 -3.40 10.75
CA GLU A 19 -3.96 -3.80 10.53
C GLU A 19 -3.65 -4.18 9.08
N ALA A 20 -4.67 -4.54 8.29
CA ALA A 20 -4.52 -4.93 6.89
C ALA A 20 -4.46 -3.72 5.96
N ILE A 21 -3.43 -3.66 5.11
CA ILE A 21 -3.40 -2.69 4.00
C ILE A 21 -4.14 -3.32 2.82
N THR A 22 -5.41 -2.98 2.62
CA THR A 22 -6.29 -3.55 1.59
C THR A 22 -6.48 -2.60 0.41
N GLU A 23 -7.18 -3.06 -0.63
CA GLU A 23 -7.63 -2.22 -1.73
C GLU A 23 -8.44 -1.03 -1.22
N ALA A 24 -9.34 -1.25 -0.25
CA ALA A 24 -10.13 -0.20 0.38
C ALA A 24 -9.27 0.85 1.09
N THR A 25 -8.10 0.47 1.63
CA THR A 25 -7.13 1.42 2.18
C THR A 25 -6.62 2.38 1.11
N PHE A 26 -6.27 1.86 -0.07
CA PHE A 26 -5.82 2.69 -1.19
C PHE A 26 -6.93 3.54 -1.78
N GLU A 27 -8.16 3.02 -1.90
CA GLU A 27 -9.31 3.79 -2.38
C GLU A 27 -9.64 4.97 -1.46
N LYS A 28 -9.62 4.75 -0.14
CA LYS A 28 -9.85 5.80 0.85
C LYS A 28 -8.78 6.90 0.73
N ALA A 29 -7.51 6.51 0.57
CA ALA A 29 -6.42 7.46 0.37
C ALA A 29 -6.58 8.23 -0.96
N ALA A 30 -6.83 7.53 -2.06
CA ALA A 30 -7.03 8.12 -3.38
C ALA A 30 -8.13 9.20 -3.34
N LYS A 31 -9.29 8.86 -2.76
CA LYS A 31 -10.40 9.80 -2.59
C LYS A 31 -10.02 11.01 -1.72
N GLY A 32 -9.31 10.79 -0.61
CA GLY A 32 -8.89 11.86 0.30
C GLY A 32 -7.93 12.87 -0.34
N PHE A 33 -7.12 12.42 -1.30
CA PHE A 33 -6.13 13.25 -2.01
C PHE A 33 -6.58 13.69 -3.41
N GLY A 34 -7.79 13.33 -3.84
CA GLY A 34 -8.29 13.65 -5.18
C GLY A 34 -7.50 12.95 -6.31
N MET A 35 -6.93 11.80 -6.03
CA MET A 35 -6.17 10.97 -6.96
C MET A 35 -6.99 9.75 -7.40
N THR A 36 -6.59 9.13 -8.50
CA THR A 36 -7.07 7.80 -8.86
C THR A 36 -6.40 6.72 -8.00
N LEU A 37 -7.03 5.55 -7.96
CA LEU A 37 -6.49 4.37 -7.28
C LEU A 37 -5.12 3.96 -7.86
N GLU A 38 -4.97 4.03 -9.18
CA GLU A 38 -3.72 3.70 -9.87
C GLU A 38 -2.59 4.68 -9.51
N GLU A 39 -2.83 5.99 -9.60
CA GLU A 39 -1.85 7.02 -9.23
C GLU A 39 -1.39 6.86 -7.77
N THR A 40 -2.34 6.60 -6.87
CA THR A 40 -2.05 6.38 -5.45
C THR A 40 -1.11 5.19 -5.25
N LYS A 41 -1.37 4.06 -5.93
CA LYS A 41 -0.49 2.88 -5.89
C LYS A 41 0.89 3.16 -6.48
N GLN A 42 0.96 3.91 -7.59
CA GLN A 42 2.23 4.28 -8.23
C GLN A 42 3.10 5.15 -7.33
N GLU A 43 2.53 6.19 -6.69
CA GLU A 43 3.28 7.06 -5.78
C GLU A 43 3.70 6.33 -4.50
N VAL A 44 2.86 5.46 -3.95
CA VAL A 44 3.24 4.59 -2.82
C VAL A 44 4.41 3.68 -3.21
N LEU A 45 4.35 3.00 -4.36
CA LEU A 45 5.44 2.14 -4.84
C LEU A 45 6.75 2.90 -4.99
N LYS A 46 6.70 4.07 -5.62
CA LYS A 46 7.86 4.96 -5.81
C LYS A 46 8.49 5.36 -4.47
N MET A 47 7.68 5.74 -3.49
CA MET A 47 8.18 6.11 -2.16
C MET A 47 8.80 4.91 -1.43
N LEU A 48 8.15 3.74 -1.47
CA LEU A 48 8.68 2.51 -0.87
C LEU A 48 10.01 2.09 -1.51
N GLN A 49 10.12 2.13 -2.83
CA GLN A 49 11.37 1.83 -3.54
C GLN A 49 12.50 2.79 -3.13
N LYS A 50 12.21 4.08 -2.98
CA LYS A 50 13.18 5.07 -2.50
C LYS A 50 13.67 4.71 -1.09
N GLN A 51 12.76 4.47 -0.15
CA GLN A 51 13.10 4.16 1.24
C GLN A 51 13.87 2.84 1.38
N ILE A 52 13.49 1.80 0.64
CA ILE A 52 14.16 0.49 0.71
C ILE A 52 15.56 0.59 0.10
N LYS A 53 15.72 1.24 -1.07
CA LYS A 53 17.03 1.42 -1.70
C LYS A 53 17.97 2.26 -0.83
N GLU A 54 17.48 3.35 -0.24
CA GLU A 54 18.27 4.18 0.70
C GLU A 54 18.71 3.36 1.93
N LYS A 55 17.83 2.51 2.48
CA LYS A 55 18.14 1.62 3.60
C LYS A 55 19.15 0.52 3.25
N THR A 56 19.22 0.05 2.00
CA THR A 56 20.22 -0.95 1.57
C THR A 56 21.62 -0.34 1.40
N ILE A 57 21.72 0.95 1.04
CA ILE A 57 23.01 1.63 0.85
C ILE A 57 23.67 2.00 2.20
N HIS A 58 22.87 2.18 3.26
CA HIS A 58 23.33 2.61 4.58
C HIS A 58 23.33 1.50 5.63
N ARG A 59 23.25 0.22 5.22
CA ARG A 59 23.27 -0.95 6.12
C ARG A 59 24.54 -1.77 5.98
#